data_AF-A0A3N5JQI4-F1
#
_entry.id   AF-A0A3N5JQI4-F1
#
_cell.length_a   1.000
_cell.length_b   1.000
_cell.length_c   1.000
_cell.angle_alpha   90.00
_cell.angle_beta   90.00
_cell.angle_gamma   90.00
#
_symmetry.space_group_name_H-M   'P 1'
#
loop_
_entity.id
_entity.type
_entity.pdbx_description
1 polymer ?
#
loop_
_entity_poly.entity_id
_entity_poly.type
_entity_poly.pdbx_seq_one_letter_code
_entity_poly.pdbx_strand_id
1 'polypeptide(L)'
;MGRVSTRVRGVLVAGFLACGLHGGGAAAADSTEVWPEAAFFFGVGERTRLGLDASYAQGKDSDTESLDLSVFMDNSLVPILRKELRSADWQRGRYVWSRIGYTHVGKAAGGTRGEDENRGVVSLHARFEIPAEVWLESRIRADLRWIGSDYSTRYRYRIDASREFTMRQRPLVAYLNYEWFYDSRYDDLARVLGMLGVELTLGEHFRFELFLARQVDRKPADETLNAAGLVLKWYF
;
A
#
# COMPACT_ATOMS: atom_id res chain seq x y z
N MET A 1 47.20 12.19 -1.63
CA MET A 1 47.04 10.74 -1.35
C MET A 1 46.81 10.57 0.13
N GLY A 2 45.60 10.19 0.53
CA GLY A 2 45.24 9.91 1.91
C GLY A 2 43.91 9.17 1.93
N ARG A 3 43.95 7.83 1.94
CA ARG A 3 42.78 6.96 2.11
C ARG A 3 42.36 7.02 3.57
N VAL A 4 41.21 7.62 3.87
CA VAL A 4 40.54 7.39 5.15
C VAL A 4 39.58 6.22 4.95
N SER A 5 39.95 5.12 5.61
CA SER A 5 39.20 3.88 5.73
C SER A 5 37.94 4.09 6.56
N THR A 6 36.78 4.10 5.92
CA THR A 6 35.48 4.01 6.61
C THR A 6 35.18 2.54 6.88
N ARG A 7 35.63 2.06 8.05
CA ARG A 7 35.16 0.80 8.62
C ARG A 7 33.66 0.93 8.88
N VAL A 8 32.86 0.19 8.11
CA VAL A 8 31.43 -0.02 8.33
C VAL A 8 31.27 -0.71 9.68
N ARG A 9 30.91 0.07 10.70
CA ARG A 9 30.43 -0.45 11.98
C ARG A 9 28.99 -0.92 11.80
N GLY A 10 28.70 -2.06 12.42
CA GLY A 10 27.50 -2.86 12.22
C GLY A 10 26.22 -2.05 12.24
N VAL A 11 25.36 -2.36 11.27
CA VAL A 11 23.97 -1.95 11.24
C VAL A 11 23.28 -2.64 12.41
N LEU A 12 23.15 -1.93 13.52
CA LEU A 12 22.13 -2.21 14.52
C LEU A 12 20.78 -1.99 13.84
N VAL A 13 20.16 -3.09 13.42
CA VAL A 13 18.73 -3.15 13.09
C VAL A 13 17.98 -2.99 14.41
N ALA A 14 17.86 -1.75 14.86
CA ALA A 14 17.12 -1.39 16.06
C ALA A 14 15.69 -1.00 15.67
N GLY A 15 14.79 -1.98 15.80
CA GLY A 15 13.41 -1.86 16.26
C GLY A 15 12.53 -0.76 15.65
N PHE A 16 11.88 -1.07 14.52
CA PHE A 16 10.51 -0.59 14.30
C PHE A 16 9.56 -1.58 14.98
N LEU A 17 9.49 -1.52 16.31
CA LEU A 17 8.55 -2.27 17.15
C LEU A 17 7.80 -1.27 18.01
N ALA A 18 6.85 -0.55 17.39
CA ALA A 18 5.83 0.21 18.10
C ALA A 18 4.72 0.65 17.13
N CYS A 19 3.85 -0.27 16.74
CA CYS A 19 2.44 0.07 16.58
C CYS A 19 1.67 -0.95 17.40
N GLY A 20 1.15 -0.48 18.54
CA GLY A 20 0.28 -1.27 19.40
C GLY A 20 -0.89 -1.78 18.60
N LEU A 21 -0.86 -3.07 18.30
CA LEU A 21 -2.05 -3.89 18.11
C LEU A 21 -3.01 -3.50 19.22
N HIS A 22 -4.08 -2.79 18.89
CA HIS A 22 -5.09 -2.44 19.86
C HIS A 22 -5.66 -3.75 20.39
N GLY A 23 -5.25 -4.11 21.61
CA GLY A 23 -5.89 -5.14 22.40
C GLY A 23 -7.26 -4.61 22.80
N GLY A 24 -8.30 -5.24 22.28
CA GLY A 24 -9.68 -4.90 22.61
C GLY A 24 -10.63 -5.96 22.08
N GLY A 25 -11.16 -6.78 23.00
CA GLY A 25 -12.26 -7.72 22.75
C GLY A 25 -11.80 -9.09 22.28
N ALA A 26 -12.55 -10.13 22.65
CA ALA A 26 -12.32 -11.52 22.27
C ALA A 26 -12.08 -11.62 20.75
N ALA A 27 -10.84 -11.90 20.33
CA ALA A 27 -10.52 -12.05 18.93
C ALA A 27 -11.24 -13.30 18.40
N ALA A 28 -12.09 -13.10 17.39
CA ALA A 28 -12.56 -14.16 16.52
C ALA A 28 -11.34 -14.91 15.93
N ALA A 29 -11.53 -16.14 15.46
CA ALA A 29 -10.46 -16.96 14.90
C ALA A 29 -9.65 -16.16 13.86
N ASP A 30 -8.34 -16.03 14.08
CA ASP A 30 -7.44 -15.34 13.16
C ASP A 30 -7.41 -16.14 11.84
N SER A 31 -7.94 -15.57 10.75
CA SER A 31 -7.81 -16.15 9.40
C SER A 31 -6.44 -15.78 8.81
N THR A 32 -5.94 -16.61 7.89
CA THR A 32 -4.68 -16.34 7.17
C THR A 32 -4.86 -16.27 5.66
N GLU A 33 -4.28 -15.25 5.03
CA GLU A 33 -4.32 -15.03 3.57
C GLU A 33 -2.94 -14.85 2.93
N VAL A 34 -2.89 -15.03 1.61
CA VAL A 34 -1.76 -14.64 0.76
C VAL A 34 -2.24 -13.63 -0.27
N TRP A 35 -1.53 -12.49 -0.36
CA TRP A 35 -1.89 -11.38 -1.24
C TRP A 35 -0.82 -11.16 -2.33
N PRO A 36 -0.93 -11.87 -3.48
CA PRO A 36 -0.13 -11.53 -4.65
C PRO A 36 -0.72 -10.31 -5.36
N GLU A 37 0.14 -9.36 -5.66
CA GLU A 37 -0.18 -8.12 -6.36
C GLU A 37 0.80 -7.86 -7.51
N ALA A 38 0.31 -7.24 -8.58
CA ALA A 38 1.11 -6.80 -9.72
C ALA A 38 0.71 -5.38 -10.11
N ALA A 39 1.70 -4.48 -10.18
CA ALA A 39 1.49 -3.09 -10.54
C ALA A 39 2.40 -2.68 -11.70
N PHE A 40 1.84 -1.99 -12.67
CA PHE A 40 2.53 -1.46 -13.84
C PHE A 40 2.36 0.06 -13.87
N PHE A 41 3.45 0.77 -14.12
CA PHE A 41 3.49 2.22 -14.16
C PHE A 41 4.11 2.70 -15.47
N PHE A 42 3.44 3.67 -16.10
CA PHE A 42 3.88 4.27 -17.35
C PHE A 42 3.96 5.79 -17.18
N GLY A 43 5.16 6.34 -17.29
CA GLY A 43 5.38 7.79 -17.31
C GLY A 43 4.86 8.39 -18.61
N VAL A 44 3.88 9.29 -18.52
CA VAL A 44 3.39 10.05 -19.69
C VAL A 44 4.17 11.36 -19.85
N GLY A 45 4.64 11.91 -18.72
CA GLY A 45 5.51 13.08 -18.67
C GLY A 45 6.02 13.30 -17.26
N GLU A 46 6.65 14.45 -17.01
CA GLU A 46 7.25 14.73 -15.70
C GLU A 46 6.21 14.79 -14.56
N ARG A 47 4.98 15.21 -14.87
CA ARG A 47 3.92 15.45 -13.88
C ARG A 47 2.84 14.38 -13.83
N THR A 48 2.83 13.43 -14.76
CA THR A 48 1.73 12.49 -14.90
C THR A 48 2.26 11.09 -15.18
N ARG A 49 1.73 10.11 -14.43
CA ARG A 49 1.89 8.69 -14.74
C ARG A 49 0.54 8.00 -14.81
N LEU A 50 0.45 7.01 -15.69
CA LEU A 50 -0.64 6.04 -15.70
C LEU A 50 -0.19 4.81 -14.94
N GLY A 51 -1.15 4.09 -14.37
CA GLY A 51 -0.88 2.81 -13.75
C GLY A 51 -2.00 1.81 -13.89
N LEU A 52 -1.61 0.54 -13.89
CA LEU A 52 -2.46 -0.62 -13.83
C LEU A 52 -2.06 -1.42 -12.59
N ASP A 53 -3.05 -1.98 -11.91
CA ASP A 53 -2.84 -2.77 -10.70
C ASP A 53 -3.79 -3.97 -10.70
N ALA A 54 -3.28 -5.11 -10.25
CA ALA A 54 -4.03 -6.33 -10.07
C ALA A 54 -3.66 -6.92 -8.71
N SER A 55 -4.67 -7.17 -7.87
CA SER A 55 -4.50 -7.75 -6.54
C SER A 55 -5.42 -8.95 -6.41
N TYR A 56 -4.89 -10.07 -5.95
CA TYR A 56 -5.67 -11.26 -5.64
C TYR A 56 -5.57 -11.58 -4.15
N ALA A 57 -6.67 -12.03 -3.56
CA ALA A 57 -6.70 -12.50 -2.18
C ALA A 57 -7.49 -13.81 -2.13
N GLN A 58 -6.96 -14.77 -1.37
CA GLN A 58 -7.56 -16.08 -1.14
C GLN A 58 -7.39 -16.46 0.33
N GLY A 59 -8.52 -16.60 1.02
CA GLY A 59 -8.61 -17.16 2.36
C GLY A 59 -8.05 -18.57 2.42
N LYS A 60 -7.12 -18.86 3.34
CA LYS A 60 -6.80 -20.27 3.67
C LYS A 60 -7.90 -20.90 4.51
N ASP A 61 -8.55 -20.08 5.33
CA ASP A 61 -9.58 -20.47 6.28
C ASP A 61 -10.99 -20.01 5.86
N SER A 62 -11.11 -19.32 4.72
CA SER A 62 -12.37 -18.89 4.13
C SER A 62 -12.43 -19.28 2.66
N ASP A 63 -13.59 -19.74 2.18
CA ASP A 63 -13.79 -20.05 0.74
C ASP A 63 -13.96 -18.78 -0.11
N THR A 64 -13.52 -17.62 0.39
CA THR A 64 -13.67 -16.32 -0.28
C THR A 64 -12.42 -15.98 -1.07
N GLU A 65 -12.62 -15.66 -2.34
CA GLU A 65 -11.58 -15.17 -3.25
C GLU A 65 -11.99 -13.83 -3.82
N SER A 66 -11.02 -12.94 -4.01
CA SER A 66 -11.25 -11.67 -4.69
C SER A 66 -10.13 -11.34 -5.66
N LEU A 67 -10.50 -10.82 -6.83
CA LEU A 67 -9.60 -10.23 -7.81
C LEU A 67 -9.98 -8.76 -8.03
N ASP A 68 -9.10 -7.87 -7.62
CA ASP A 68 -9.20 -6.43 -7.84
C ASP A 68 -8.35 -6.05 -9.05
N LEU A 69 -8.94 -5.40 -10.05
CA LEU A 69 -8.27 -4.86 -11.24
C LEU A 69 -8.46 -3.35 -11.30
N SER A 70 -7.37 -2.60 -11.34
CA SER A 70 -7.39 -1.14 -11.26
C SER A 70 -6.67 -0.49 -12.44
N VAL A 71 -7.21 0.64 -12.90
CA VAL A 71 -6.53 1.60 -13.77
C VAL A 71 -6.59 2.98 -13.14
N PHE A 72 -5.49 3.73 -13.18
CA PHE A 72 -5.45 5.05 -12.56
C PHE A 72 -4.45 5.99 -13.23
N MET A 73 -4.61 7.27 -12.94
CA MET A 73 -3.72 8.35 -13.32
C MET A 73 -3.29 9.11 -12.06
N ASP A 74 -1.98 9.26 -11.88
CA ASP A 74 -1.41 10.12 -10.84
C ASP A 74 -0.93 11.44 -11.44
N ASN A 75 -1.21 12.54 -10.75
CA ASN A 75 -0.85 13.90 -11.18
C ASN A 75 -0.13 14.67 -10.06
N SER A 76 1.08 15.14 -10.35
CA SER A 76 1.84 15.99 -9.44
C SER A 76 1.23 17.39 -9.36
N LEU A 77 0.83 17.79 -8.16
CA LEU A 77 0.23 19.11 -7.89
C LEU A 77 1.31 20.16 -7.61
N VAL A 78 2.36 19.77 -6.88
CA VAL A 78 3.47 20.65 -6.52
C VAL A 78 4.75 20.13 -7.18
N PRO A 79 5.25 20.78 -8.26
CA PRO A 79 6.37 20.28 -9.05
C PRO A 79 7.74 20.57 -8.43
N ILE A 80 7.86 20.70 -7.10
CA ILE A 80 9.15 20.95 -6.44
C ILE A 80 10.01 19.68 -6.55
N LEU A 81 10.83 19.64 -7.60
CA LEU A 81 11.86 18.66 -7.83
C LEU A 81 12.98 18.88 -6.81
N ARG A 82 13.20 17.92 -5.91
CA ARG A 82 14.48 17.87 -5.19
C ARG A 82 15.59 17.41 -6.11
N LYS A 83 16.81 17.85 -5.83
CA LYS A 83 18.04 17.17 -6.29
C LYS A 83 18.04 15.77 -5.66
N GLU A 84 17.81 14.78 -6.51
CA GLU A 84 18.03 13.34 -6.36
C GLU A 84 18.11 12.80 -4.93
N LEU A 85 16.96 12.38 -4.40
CA LEU A 85 16.90 11.20 -3.55
C LEU A 85 15.97 10.19 -4.24
N ARG A 86 16.59 9.15 -4.81
CA ARG A 86 16.03 7.99 -5.52
C ARG A 86 15.50 8.22 -6.94
N SER A 87 16.40 8.14 -7.91
CA SER A 87 16.16 8.22 -9.37
C SER A 87 15.22 7.16 -9.97
N ALA A 88 14.64 6.26 -9.18
CA ALA A 88 13.98 5.09 -9.74
C ALA A 88 12.43 5.07 -9.61
N ASP A 89 11.77 5.97 -8.84
CA ASP A 89 10.29 5.99 -8.73
C ASP A 89 9.72 7.40 -8.70
N TRP A 90 8.85 7.67 -9.68
CA TRP A 90 8.17 8.93 -9.91
C TRP A 90 7.51 9.49 -8.65
N GLN A 91 6.86 8.66 -7.83
CA GLN A 91 6.15 9.09 -6.62
C GLN A 91 7.10 9.61 -5.55
N ARG A 92 8.29 9.02 -5.43
CA ARG A 92 9.25 9.34 -4.36
C ARG A 92 9.89 10.71 -4.54
N GLY A 93 9.91 11.22 -5.77
CA GLY A 93 10.39 12.55 -6.10
C GLY A 93 9.35 13.66 -5.99
N ARG A 94 8.19 13.43 -5.36
CA ARG A 94 7.07 14.38 -5.28
C ARG A 94 6.61 14.60 -3.84
N TYR A 95 6.26 15.84 -3.54
CA TYR A 95 5.69 16.23 -2.24
C TYR A 95 4.18 16.03 -2.18
N VAL A 96 3.48 16.42 -3.23
CA VAL A 96 2.01 16.36 -3.29
C VAL A 96 1.57 15.91 -4.67
N TRP A 97 0.76 14.87 -4.72
CA TRP A 97 0.13 14.39 -5.95
C TRP A 97 -1.27 13.87 -5.66
N SER A 98 -2.11 13.87 -6.68
CA SER A 98 -3.44 13.25 -6.65
C SER A 98 -3.49 12.00 -7.50
N ARG A 99 -4.45 11.12 -7.23
CA ARG A 99 -4.82 9.98 -8.06
C ARG A 99 -6.30 10.08 -8.40
N ILE A 100 -6.62 9.80 -9.65
CA ILE A 100 -7.97 9.43 -10.08
C ILE A 100 -7.90 8.07 -10.74
N GLY A 101 -8.87 7.19 -10.49
CA GLY A 101 -8.85 5.85 -11.05
C GLY A 101 -10.17 5.12 -10.94
N TYR A 102 -10.15 3.90 -11.44
CA TYR A 102 -11.25 2.95 -11.43
C TYR A 102 -10.72 1.58 -11.01
N THR A 103 -11.47 0.88 -10.16
CA THR A 103 -11.19 -0.50 -9.76
C THR A 103 -12.43 -1.35 -9.95
N HIS A 104 -12.30 -2.48 -10.63
CA HIS A 104 -13.29 -3.54 -10.64
C HIS A 104 -12.86 -4.65 -9.67
N VAL A 105 -13.79 -5.16 -8.87
CA VAL A 105 -13.56 -6.21 -7.88
C VAL A 105 -14.51 -7.35 -8.16
N GLY A 106 -13.95 -8.46 -8.63
CA GLY A 106 -14.65 -9.73 -8.73
C GLY A 106 -14.51 -10.50 -7.43
N LYS A 107 -15.62 -11.07 -6.94
CA LYS A 107 -15.61 -11.92 -5.74
C LYS A 107 -16.19 -13.29 -6.06
N ALA A 108 -15.65 -14.32 -5.41
CA ALA A 108 -16.20 -15.66 -5.40
C ALA A 108 -16.23 -16.19 -3.97
N ALA A 109 -17.26 -16.95 -3.62
CA ALA A 109 -17.37 -17.64 -2.33
C ALA A 109 -17.87 -19.07 -2.56
N GLY A 110 -17.11 -20.08 -2.12
CA GLY A 110 -17.51 -21.49 -2.25
C GLY A 110 -17.80 -21.93 -3.69
N GLY A 111 -17.02 -21.41 -4.65
CA GLY A 111 -17.21 -21.68 -6.09
C GLY A 111 -18.39 -20.95 -6.74
N THR A 112 -19.14 -20.12 -6.00
CA THR A 112 -20.22 -19.29 -6.53
C THR A 112 -19.72 -17.86 -6.73
N ARG A 113 -20.08 -17.23 -7.87
CA ARG A 113 -19.76 -15.82 -8.12
C ARG A 113 -20.53 -14.94 -7.12
N GLY A 114 -19.79 -14.17 -6.32
CA GLY A 114 -20.34 -13.15 -5.45
C GLY A 114 -20.72 -11.89 -6.22
N GLU A 115 -21.24 -10.89 -5.53
CA GLU A 115 -21.54 -9.60 -6.16
C GLU A 115 -20.25 -8.87 -6.55
N ASP A 116 -20.14 -8.55 -7.83
CA ASP A 116 -19.09 -7.69 -8.34
C ASP A 116 -19.23 -6.28 -7.77
N GLU A 117 -18.09 -5.64 -7.58
CA GLU A 117 -18.02 -4.28 -7.05
C GLU A 117 -17.17 -3.39 -7.98
N ASN A 118 -17.73 -2.25 -8.37
CA ASN A 118 -17.04 -1.24 -9.16
C ASN A 118 -16.74 -0.03 -8.29
N ARG A 119 -15.54 0.55 -8.44
CA ARG A 119 -15.08 1.65 -7.59
C ARG A 119 -14.51 2.79 -8.43
N GLY A 120 -15.08 3.98 -8.31
CA GLY A 120 -14.40 5.23 -8.66
C GLY A 120 -13.46 5.62 -7.53
N VAL A 121 -12.21 5.95 -7.84
CA VAL A 121 -11.18 6.24 -6.85
C VAL A 121 -10.68 7.66 -7.03
N VAL A 122 -10.69 8.43 -5.94
CA VAL A 122 -10.00 9.73 -5.86
C VAL A 122 -9.13 9.73 -4.62
N SER A 123 -7.87 10.14 -4.73
CA SER A 123 -7.01 10.31 -3.56
C SER A 123 -6.04 11.47 -3.70
N LEU A 124 -5.64 11.99 -2.55
CA LEU A 124 -4.60 13.00 -2.40
C LEU A 124 -3.52 12.44 -1.49
N HIS A 125 -2.28 12.68 -1.86
CA HIS A 125 -1.11 12.19 -1.14
C HIS A 125 -0.19 13.36 -0.83
N ALA A 126 0.41 13.31 0.35
CA ALA A 126 1.42 14.25 0.79
C ALA A 126 2.59 13.49 1.39
N ARG A 127 3.82 13.89 1.05
CA ARG A 127 5.05 13.25 1.49
C ARG A 127 6.06 14.29 1.96
N PHE A 128 6.72 14.03 3.06
CA PHE A 128 7.79 14.88 3.59
C PHE A 128 8.84 14.05 4.33
N GLU A 129 10.04 14.61 4.44
CA GLU A 129 11.14 13.97 5.16
C GLU A 129 11.18 14.49 6.60
N ILE A 130 11.37 13.58 7.54
CA ILE A 130 11.65 13.87 8.95
C ILE A 130 13.11 13.47 9.26
N PRO A 131 13.66 13.85 10.42
CA PRO A 131 15.03 13.48 10.80
C PRO A 131 15.29 11.96 10.69
N ALA A 132 16.57 11.60 10.54
CA ALA A 132 17.04 10.22 10.35
C ALA A 132 16.65 9.58 8.99
N GLU A 133 16.49 10.39 7.93
CA GLU A 133 16.24 9.92 6.55
C GLU A 133 14.94 9.12 6.43
N VAL A 134 14.00 9.36 7.34
CA VAL A 134 12.69 8.75 7.33
C VAL A 134 11.74 9.65 6.55
N TRP A 135 11.00 9.04 5.64
CA TRP A 135 9.95 9.67 4.87
C TRP A 135 8.61 9.34 5.50
N LEU A 136 7.82 10.37 5.74
CA LEU A 136 6.41 10.22 6.08
C LEU A 136 5.57 10.49 4.84
N GLU A 137 4.61 9.63 4.57
CA GLU A 137 3.58 9.82 3.56
C GLU A 137 2.20 9.70 4.20
N SER A 138 1.31 10.60 3.82
CA SER A 138 -0.09 10.60 4.21
C SER A 138 -0.96 10.53 2.97
N ARG A 139 -2.01 9.73 3.02
CA ARG A 139 -2.97 9.56 1.93
C ARG A 139 -4.38 9.65 2.45
N ILE A 140 -5.17 10.54 1.85
CA ILE A 140 -6.64 10.53 1.96
C ILE A 140 -7.21 10.01 0.66
N ARG A 141 -8.18 9.10 0.74
CA ARG A 141 -8.79 8.44 -0.43
C ARG A 141 -10.29 8.28 -0.21
N ALA A 142 -11.06 8.52 -1.26
CA ALA A 142 -12.47 8.18 -1.35
C ALA A 142 -12.66 7.11 -2.44
N ASP A 143 -13.30 6.01 -2.07
CA ASP A 143 -13.82 5.01 -2.99
C ASP A 143 -15.32 5.24 -3.14
N LEU A 144 -15.77 5.60 -4.34
CA LEU A 144 -17.18 5.65 -4.75
C LEU A 144 -17.54 4.26 -5.26
N ARG A 145 -18.37 3.52 -4.53
CA ARG A 145 -18.51 2.06 -4.67
C ARG A 145 -19.91 1.72 -5.12
N TRP A 146 -20.00 0.89 -6.15
CA TRP A 146 -21.22 0.24 -6.61
C TRP A 146 -21.08 -1.26 -6.39
N ILE A 147 -21.85 -1.82 -5.47
CA ILE A 147 -21.85 -3.24 -5.12
C ILE A 147 -23.20 -3.79 -5.58
N GLY A 148 -23.22 -4.57 -6.67
CA GLY A 148 -24.48 -4.86 -7.35
C GLY A 148 -25.22 -3.59 -7.76
N SER A 149 -26.45 -3.39 -7.25
CA SER A 149 -27.26 -2.18 -7.47
C SER A 149 -26.99 -1.05 -6.49
N ASP A 150 -26.23 -1.29 -5.42
CA ASP A 150 -26.19 -0.41 -4.26
C ASP A 150 -24.96 0.51 -4.29
N TYR A 151 -25.19 1.79 -4.03
CA TYR A 151 -24.14 2.78 -3.93
C TYR A 151 -23.68 2.96 -2.48
N SER A 152 -22.37 3.09 -2.29
CA SER A 152 -21.78 3.52 -1.03
C SER A 152 -20.48 4.28 -1.25
N THR A 153 -20.05 5.02 -0.25
CA THR A 153 -18.72 5.65 -0.21
C THR A 153 -17.88 5.07 0.93
N ARG A 154 -16.61 4.80 0.65
CA ARG A 154 -15.62 4.43 1.67
C ARG A 154 -14.50 5.45 1.70
N TYR A 155 -14.29 6.05 2.86
CA TYR A 155 -13.18 6.96 3.10
C TYR A 155 -12.03 6.20 3.74
N ARG A 156 -10.83 6.44 3.23
CA ARG A 156 -9.60 5.79 3.66
C ARG A 156 -8.57 6.83 4.01
N TYR A 157 -7.96 6.67 5.17
CA TYR A 157 -6.81 7.46 5.57
C TYR A 157 -5.63 6.53 5.84
N ARG A 158 -4.49 6.76 5.20
CA ARG A 158 -3.26 5.99 5.43
C ARG A 158 -2.14 6.92 5.87
N ILE A 159 -1.35 6.47 6.83
CA ILE A 159 -0.03 7.02 7.13
C ILE A 159 1.02 5.95 6.87
N ASP A 160 2.15 6.34 6.28
CA ASP A 160 3.30 5.50 5.97
C ASP A 160 4.56 6.17 6.51
N ALA A 161 5.45 5.36 7.07
CA ALA A 161 6.81 5.73 7.42
C ALA A 161 7.77 4.79 6.70
N SER A 162 8.70 5.34 5.92
CA SER A 162 9.64 4.57 5.12
C SER A 162 11.07 5.09 5.20
N ARG A 163 12.06 4.19 5.11
CA ARG A 163 13.48 4.53 5.12
C ARG A 163 14.25 3.76 4.03
N GLU A 164 15.19 4.44 3.37
CA GLU A 164 16.14 3.78 2.45
C GLU A 164 17.30 3.14 3.22
N PHE A 165 17.69 1.96 2.77
CA PHE A 165 18.95 1.31 3.09
C PHE A 165 19.62 0.84 1.80
N THR A 166 20.91 0.54 1.87
CA THR A 166 21.65 -0.08 0.77
C THR A 166 22.05 -1.49 1.19
N MET A 167 21.55 -2.50 0.50
CA MET A 167 21.90 -3.91 0.72
C MET A 167 22.58 -4.45 -0.54
N ARG A 168 23.85 -4.89 -0.43
CA ARG A 168 24.65 -5.41 -1.56
C ARG A 168 24.61 -4.48 -2.80
N GLN A 169 24.80 -3.17 -2.58
CA GLN A 169 24.75 -2.11 -3.60
C GLN A 169 23.37 -1.87 -4.25
N ARG A 170 22.30 -2.45 -3.70
CA ARG A 170 20.93 -2.24 -4.18
C ARG A 170 20.12 -1.46 -3.15
N PRO A 171 19.28 -0.50 -3.57
CA PRO A 171 18.34 0.16 -2.69
C PRO A 171 17.32 -0.84 -2.11
N LEU A 172 17.13 -0.76 -0.79
CA LEU A 172 16.10 -1.46 -0.03
C LEU A 172 15.30 -0.41 0.73
N VAL A 173 13.97 -0.50 0.69
CA VAL A 173 13.08 0.42 1.42
C VAL A 173 12.36 -0.38 2.49
N ALA A 174 12.63 -0.14 3.76
CA ALA A 174 11.76 -0.67 4.80
C ALA A 174 10.64 0.33 5.06
N TYR A 175 9.42 -0.15 5.25
CA TYR A 175 8.29 0.71 5.53
C TYR A 175 7.31 0.07 6.53
N LEU A 176 6.57 0.94 7.20
CA LEU A 176 5.44 0.61 8.06
C LEU A 176 4.29 1.52 7.66
N ASN A 177 3.10 0.97 7.44
CA ASN A 177 1.91 1.78 7.21
C ASN A 177 0.73 1.33 8.09
N TYR A 178 -0.19 2.27 8.29
CA TYR A 178 -1.43 2.06 9.00
C TYR A 178 -2.56 2.79 8.28
N GLU A 179 -3.67 2.10 8.05
CA GLU A 179 -4.80 2.58 7.27
C GLU A 179 -6.13 2.34 7.98
N TRP A 180 -6.96 3.38 8.01
CA TRP A 180 -8.31 3.38 8.57
C TRP A 180 -9.34 3.47 7.44
N PHE A 181 -10.43 2.72 7.57
CA PHE A 181 -11.48 2.62 6.57
C PHE A 181 -12.83 2.91 7.21
N TYR A 182 -13.41 4.08 6.91
CA TYR A 182 -14.78 4.39 7.24
C TYR A 182 -15.69 4.03 6.05
N ASP A 183 -16.79 3.33 6.30
CA ASP A 183 -17.73 2.86 5.26
C ASP A 183 -19.14 3.38 5.54
N SER A 184 -19.65 4.20 4.62
CA SER A 184 -20.99 4.82 4.73
C SER A 184 -22.14 3.81 4.76
N ARG A 185 -21.94 2.55 4.35
CA ARG A 185 -22.96 1.49 4.52
C ARG A 185 -23.28 1.21 5.98
N TYR A 186 -22.30 1.44 6.86
CA TYR A 186 -22.42 1.17 8.29
C TYR A 186 -22.35 2.44 9.14
N ASP A 187 -22.05 3.59 8.50
CA ASP A 187 -21.79 4.87 9.18
C ASP A 187 -20.74 4.73 10.29
N ASP A 188 -19.70 3.93 10.05
CA ASP A 188 -18.71 3.58 11.08
C ASP A 188 -17.34 3.22 10.47
N LEU A 189 -16.31 3.19 11.33
CA LEU A 189 -15.01 2.65 11.04
C LEU A 189 -15.12 1.12 10.87
N ALA A 190 -15.17 0.68 9.62
CA ALA A 190 -15.39 -0.71 9.25
C ALA A 190 -14.12 -1.56 9.32
N ARG A 191 -12.94 -0.97 9.09
CA ARG A 191 -11.68 -1.71 9.00
C ARG A 191 -10.48 -0.87 9.43
N VAL A 192 -9.49 -1.54 10.00
CA VAL A 192 -8.13 -1.03 10.21
C VAL A 192 -7.13 -2.02 9.65
N LEU A 193 -6.10 -1.54 8.95
CA LEU A 193 -5.05 -2.35 8.35
C LEU A 193 -3.68 -1.80 8.75
N GLY A 194 -2.82 -2.64 9.31
CA GLY A 194 -1.41 -2.35 9.50
C GLY A 194 -0.55 -3.23 8.60
N MET A 195 0.49 -2.66 7.99
CA MET A 195 1.44 -3.41 7.14
C MET A 195 2.88 -3.05 7.50
N LEU A 196 3.74 -4.06 7.58
CA LEU A 196 5.18 -3.94 7.70
C LEU A 196 5.83 -4.65 6.52
N GLY A 197 6.68 -3.95 5.78
CA GLY A 197 7.25 -4.52 4.56
C GLY A 197 8.60 -3.96 4.16
N VAL A 198 9.15 -4.60 3.13
CA VAL A 198 10.38 -4.19 2.47
C VAL A 198 10.18 -4.18 0.96
N GLU A 199 10.65 -3.14 0.29
CA GLU A 199 10.72 -3.05 -1.17
C GLU A 199 12.19 -3.13 -1.62
N LEU A 200 12.46 -3.98 -2.60
CA LEU A 200 13.78 -4.22 -3.16
C LEU A 200 13.83 -3.78 -4.62
N THR A 201 14.81 -2.93 -4.95
CA THR A 201 15.05 -2.51 -6.34
C THR A 201 15.93 -3.53 -7.05
N LEU A 202 15.37 -4.23 -8.03
CA LEU A 202 16.08 -5.26 -8.80
C LEU A 202 16.74 -4.71 -10.07
N GLY A 203 16.25 -3.60 -10.59
CA GLY A 203 16.83 -2.89 -11.72
C GLY A 203 16.11 -1.57 -11.93
N GLU A 204 16.28 -0.98 -13.10
CA GLU A 204 15.62 0.29 -13.46
C GLU A 204 14.10 0.14 -13.57
N HIS A 205 13.65 -0.96 -14.17
CA HIS A 205 12.24 -1.17 -14.52
C HIS A 205 11.50 -2.08 -13.54
N PHE A 206 12.20 -2.76 -12.61
CA PHE A 206 11.60 -3.82 -11.80
C PHE A 206 11.92 -3.70 -10.33
N ARG A 207 10.89 -3.88 -9.52
CA ARG A 207 10.96 -3.97 -8.07
C ARG A 207 10.00 -5.02 -7.56
N PHE A 208 10.27 -5.50 -6.36
CA PHE A 208 9.29 -6.29 -5.64
C PHE A 208 9.21 -5.85 -4.19
N GLU A 209 8.06 -6.12 -3.59
CA GLU A 209 7.76 -5.82 -2.21
C GLU A 209 7.32 -7.09 -1.50
N LEU A 210 7.83 -7.31 -0.30
CA LEU A 210 7.35 -8.34 0.61
C LEU A 210 6.80 -7.66 1.85
N PHE A 211 5.64 -8.10 2.31
CA PHE A 211 5.03 -7.52 3.52
C PHE A 211 4.26 -8.54 4.34
N LEU A 212 4.10 -8.20 5.61
CA LEU A 212 3.16 -8.81 6.52
C LEU A 212 2.09 -7.77 6.87
N ALA A 213 0.83 -8.21 6.90
CA ALA A 213 -0.30 -7.36 7.19
C ALA A 213 -1.16 -7.96 8.32
N ARG A 214 -1.75 -7.08 9.11
CA ARG A 214 -2.81 -7.42 10.05
C ARG A 214 -3.99 -6.49 9.82
N GLN A 215 -5.12 -7.09 9.51
CA GLN A 215 -6.39 -6.43 9.30
C GLN A 215 -7.33 -6.76 10.45
N VAL A 216 -8.02 -5.74 10.95
CA VAL A 216 -9.10 -5.88 11.91
C VAL A 216 -10.34 -5.29 11.28
N ASP A 217 -11.28 -6.16 10.93
CA ASP A 217 -12.60 -5.82 10.44
C ASP A 217 -13.56 -5.74 11.61
N ARG A 218 -14.36 -4.67 11.64
CA ARG A 218 -15.43 -4.45 12.63
C ARG A 218 -16.82 -4.58 12.02
N LYS A 219 -16.90 -4.53 10.69
CA LYS A 219 -18.14 -4.58 9.91
C LYS A 219 -17.92 -5.36 8.61
N PRO A 220 -18.89 -6.20 8.17
CA PRO A 220 -20.18 -6.46 8.83
C PRO A 220 -20.08 -7.32 10.10
N ALA A 221 -18.98 -8.04 10.28
CA ALA A 221 -18.67 -8.84 11.45
C ALA A 221 -17.27 -8.50 11.96
N ASP A 222 -17.04 -8.78 13.26
CA ASP A 222 -15.72 -8.69 13.85
C ASP A 222 -14.86 -9.86 13.36
N GLU A 223 -13.84 -9.57 12.56
CA GLU A 223 -12.89 -10.55 12.05
C GLU A 223 -11.47 -9.99 12.13
N THR A 224 -10.52 -10.87 12.42
CA THR A 224 -9.10 -10.53 12.35
C THR A 224 -8.43 -11.42 11.31
N LEU A 225 -7.68 -10.78 10.43
CA LEU A 225 -7.00 -11.45 9.33
C LEU A 225 -5.51 -11.09 9.37
N ASN A 226 -4.66 -12.10 9.26
CA ASN A 226 -3.23 -11.92 9.03
C ASN A 226 -2.92 -12.30 7.58
N ALA A 227 -2.11 -11.50 6.90
CA ALA A 227 -1.73 -11.79 5.51
C ALA A 227 -0.24 -11.65 5.28
N ALA A 228 0.28 -12.47 4.37
CA ALA A 228 1.61 -12.30 3.78
C ALA A 228 1.43 -11.91 2.32
N GLY A 229 2.09 -10.84 1.89
CA GLY A 229 1.92 -10.31 0.54
C GLY A 229 3.22 -10.18 -0.24
N LEU A 230 3.05 -10.22 -1.56
CA LEU A 230 4.10 -10.01 -2.55
C LEU A 230 3.55 -9.06 -3.61
N VAL A 231 4.20 -7.91 -3.79
CA VAL A 231 3.88 -6.97 -4.89
C VAL A 231 5.00 -7.00 -5.90
N LEU A 232 4.67 -7.24 -7.16
CA LEU A 232 5.59 -7.09 -8.29
C LEU A 232 5.32 -5.75 -8.99
N LYS A 233 6.35 -4.91 -9.16
CA LYS A 233 6.20 -3.55 -9.69
C LYS A 233 7.07 -3.35 -10.93
N TRP A 234 6.43 -2.92 -12.02
CA TRP A 234 7.09 -2.59 -13.29
C TRP A 234 6.94 -1.11 -13.62
N TYR A 235 8.01 -0.48 -14.09
CA TYR A 235 8.09 0.94 -14.39
C TYR A 235 8.62 1.15 -15.81
N PHE A 236 7.96 1.99 -16.62
CA PHE A 236 8.33 2.38 -17.98
C PHE A 236 8.11 3.86 -18.24
#